data_AF-V6IYQ2-F1
#
_entry.id   AF-V6IYQ2-F1
#
_cell.length_a   1.000
_cell.length_b   1.000
_cell.length_c   1.000
_cell.angle_alpha   90.00
_cell.angle_beta   90.00
_cell.angle_gamma   90.00
#
_symmetry.space_group_name_H-M   'P 1'
#
loop_
_entity.id
_entity.type
_entity.pdbx_description
1 polymer ?
#
loop_
_entity_poly.entity_id
_entity_poly.type
_entity_poly.pdbx_seq_one_letter_code
_entity_poly.pdbx_strand_id
1 'polypeptide(L)'
;MADILTGKDICGQYNDIENDTFGSEDHRFTLTKIAKEALYDAACAFSSNGKNLVTYKEWANHPENYDDYHTENIKQMVDYIKEGGSLPPMIVNKDLGLYDGQHRLTAFSLIPEIKEVEVYKEI
;
A
#
# COMPACT_ATOMS: atom_id res chain seq x y z
N MET A 1 -0.15 17.23 17.16
CA MET A 1 0.82 16.14 17.37
C MET A 1 0.30 14.99 16.53
N ALA A 2 1.13 14.37 15.69
CA ALA A 2 0.69 13.17 14.96
C ALA A 2 0.61 12.02 15.97
N ASP A 3 -0.51 11.31 15.99
CA ASP A 3 -0.69 10.16 16.87
C ASP A 3 0.30 9.06 16.47
N ILE A 4 1.08 8.59 17.43
CA ILE A 4 1.97 7.45 17.24
C ILE A 4 1.16 6.20 17.50
N LEU A 5 1.02 5.35 16.49
CA LEU A 5 0.31 4.08 16.56
C LEU A 5 1.31 2.93 16.56
N THR A 6 1.00 1.84 17.26
CA THR A 6 1.73 0.59 17.07
C THR A 6 1.22 -0.15 15.83
N GLY A 7 1.99 -1.08 15.29
CA GLY A 7 1.52 -1.92 14.19
C GLY A 7 0.31 -2.76 14.59
N LYS A 8 0.25 -3.21 15.84
CA LYS A 8 -0.93 -3.87 16.42
C LYS A 8 -2.17 -2.96 16.43
N ASP A 9 -2.01 -1.67 16.75
CA ASP A 9 -3.11 -0.71 16.70
C ASP A 9 -3.62 -0.52 15.26
N ILE A 10 -2.72 -0.47 14.28
CA ILE A 10 -3.07 -0.37 12.86
C ILE A 10 -3.82 -1.63 12.39
N CYS A 11 -3.31 -2.83 12.67
CA CYS A 11 -4.01 -4.07 12.37
C CYS A 11 -5.40 -4.12 13.02
N GLY A 12 -5.55 -3.62 14.26
CA GLY A 12 -6.84 -3.55 14.93
C GLY A 12 -7.86 -2.58 14.30
N GLN A 13 -7.42 -1.65 13.44
CA GLN A 13 -8.31 -0.71 12.73
C GLN A 13 -8.87 -1.28 11.42
N TYR A 14 -8.22 -2.30 10.85
CA TYR A 14 -8.56 -2.84 9.53
C TYR A 14 -8.76 -4.36 9.63
N ASN A 15 -9.98 -4.82 9.38
CA ASN A 15 -10.35 -6.24 9.52
C ASN A 15 -9.59 -7.18 8.58
N ASP A 16 -8.94 -6.64 7.55
CA ASP A 16 -8.23 -7.36 6.49
C ASP A 16 -6.70 -7.26 6.61
N ILE A 17 -6.18 -6.61 7.66
CA ILE A 17 -4.74 -6.43 7.86
C ILE A 17 -4.26 -7.28 9.03
N GLU A 18 -3.86 -8.51 8.74
CA GLU A 18 -3.08 -9.36 9.64
C GLU A 18 -1.68 -9.54 9.05
N ASN A 19 -0.64 -9.04 9.74
CA ASN A 19 0.73 -9.17 9.27
C ASN A 19 1.72 -9.21 10.43
N ASP A 20 2.28 -10.40 10.69
CA ASP A 20 3.24 -10.62 11.77
C ASP A 20 4.54 -9.82 11.62
N THR A 21 4.86 -9.32 10.42
CA THR A 21 6.10 -8.58 10.16
C THR A 21 6.09 -7.19 10.77
N PHE A 22 4.92 -6.55 10.85
CA PHE A 22 4.81 -5.21 11.43
C PHE A 22 3.74 -5.10 12.52
N GLY A 23 2.79 -6.03 12.60
CA GLY A 23 1.63 -6.05 13.49
C GLY A 23 1.97 -6.32 14.96
N SER A 24 3.05 -5.73 15.47
CA SER A 24 3.50 -5.86 16.86
C SER A 24 3.39 -4.54 17.62
N GLU A 25 3.61 -4.60 18.94
CA GLU A 25 3.69 -3.42 19.82
C GLU A 25 5.04 -2.68 19.68
N ASP A 26 6.03 -3.31 19.05
CA ASP A 26 7.40 -2.78 18.91
C ASP A 26 7.54 -1.85 17.70
N HIS A 27 6.80 -2.11 16.61
CA HIS A 27 6.77 -1.23 15.46
C HIS A 27 5.87 -0.03 15.74
N ARG A 28 6.39 1.17 15.49
CA ARG A 28 5.70 2.44 15.73
C ARG A 28 5.59 3.21 14.45
N PHE A 29 4.44 3.83 14.23
CA PHE A 29 4.09 4.50 12.99
C PHE A 29 3.53 5.89 13.24
N THR A 30 3.73 6.77 12.28
CA THR A 30 3.02 8.04 12.15
C THR A 30 2.23 8.05 10.86
N LEU A 31 0.98 8.52 10.91
CA LEU A 31 0.22 8.80 9.70
C LEU A 31 0.76 10.08 9.05
N THR A 32 1.13 10.00 7.77
CA THR A 32 1.67 11.14 7.02
C THR A 32 1.23 11.08 5.56
N LYS A 33 1.27 12.23 4.88
CA LYS A 33 1.13 12.32 3.43
C LYS A 33 2.49 12.38 2.78
N ILE A 34 2.64 11.65 1.67
CA ILE A 34 3.85 11.68 0.84
C ILE A 34 3.46 11.67 -0.63
N ALA A 35 4.36 12.14 -1.49
CA ALA A 35 4.20 11.98 -2.93
C ALA A 35 4.16 10.49 -3.29
N LYS A 36 3.15 10.05 -4.05
CA LYS A 36 3.00 8.62 -4.39
C LYS A 36 4.21 8.08 -5.17
N GLU A 37 4.86 8.93 -5.96
CA GLU A 37 6.04 8.57 -6.76
C GLU A 37 7.25 8.24 -5.88
N ALA A 38 7.33 8.80 -4.66
CA ALA A 38 8.39 8.46 -3.70
C ALA A 38 8.32 6.99 -3.25
N LEU A 39 7.18 6.33 -3.44
CA LEU A 39 7.01 4.93 -3.14
C LEU A 39 7.46 4.02 -4.28
N TYR A 40 7.52 4.47 -5.55
CA TYR A 40 7.55 3.55 -6.69
C TYR A 40 8.76 2.62 -6.73
N ASP A 41 9.95 3.18 -6.51
CA ASP A 41 11.23 2.48 -6.62
C ASP A 41 11.84 2.14 -5.25
N ALA A 42 11.13 2.40 -4.15
CA ALA A 42 11.59 1.99 -2.82
C ALA A 42 11.63 0.46 -2.73
N ALA A 43 12.68 -0.06 -2.08
CA ALA A 43 12.95 -1.48 -2.03
C ALA A 43 11.83 -2.22 -1.28
N CYS A 44 11.32 -3.30 -1.89
CA CYS A 44 10.26 -4.12 -1.30
C CYS A 44 10.72 -5.57 -1.25
N ALA A 45 10.88 -6.10 -0.04
CA ALA A 45 11.30 -7.49 0.18
C ALA A 45 10.23 -8.52 -0.25
N PHE A 46 8.98 -8.09 -0.36
CA PHE A 46 7.84 -8.94 -0.71
C PHE A 46 7.52 -8.93 -2.22
N SER A 47 8.14 -8.04 -2.98
CA SER A 47 7.86 -7.88 -4.41
C SER A 47 8.85 -8.65 -5.28
N SER A 48 8.33 -9.35 -6.29
CA SER A 48 9.15 -10.11 -7.25
C SER A 48 10.07 -9.22 -8.12
N ASN A 49 9.71 -7.95 -8.33
CA ASN A 49 10.53 -6.98 -9.06
C ASN A 49 11.46 -6.16 -8.14
N GLY A 50 11.50 -6.46 -6.84
CA GLY A 50 12.37 -5.83 -5.84
C GLY A 50 11.97 -4.40 -5.44
N LYS A 51 10.88 -3.86 -6.00
CA LYS A 51 10.37 -2.52 -5.71
C LYS A 51 8.91 -2.56 -5.27
N ASN A 52 8.47 -1.50 -4.61
CA ASN A 52 7.08 -1.38 -4.17
C ASN A 52 6.09 -1.41 -5.33
N LEU A 53 6.30 -0.65 -6.41
CA LEU A 53 5.34 -0.58 -7.50
C LEU A 53 5.46 -1.81 -8.41
N VAL A 54 4.42 -2.65 -8.39
CA VAL A 54 4.15 -3.63 -9.45
C VAL A 54 3.11 -2.98 -10.37
N THR A 55 3.48 -2.72 -11.61
CA THR A 55 2.58 -2.06 -12.57
C THR A 55 1.40 -2.96 -12.90
N TYR A 56 0.31 -2.36 -13.39
CA TYR A 56 -0.85 -3.13 -13.85
C TYR A 56 -0.47 -4.19 -14.90
N LYS A 57 0.48 -3.86 -15.79
CA LYS A 57 0.99 -4.81 -16.78
C LYS A 57 1.79 -5.95 -16.14
N GLU A 58 2.59 -5.67 -15.13
CA GLU A 58 3.29 -6.72 -14.38
C GLU A 58 2.28 -7.63 -13.66
N TRP A 59 1.26 -7.07 -13.01
CA TRP A 59 0.17 -7.84 -12.41
C TRP A 59 -0.58 -8.71 -13.41
N ALA A 60 -0.91 -8.19 -14.58
CA ALA A 60 -1.60 -8.94 -15.62
C ALA A 60 -0.80 -10.17 -16.11
N ASN A 61 0.52 -10.15 -15.99
CA ASN A 61 1.40 -11.26 -16.34
C ASN A 61 1.92 -12.04 -15.12
N HIS A 62 1.49 -11.68 -13.91
CA HIS A 62 1.95 -12.32 -12.69
C HIS A 62 1.37 -13.74 -12.60
N PRO A 63 2.16 -14.76 -12.23
CA PRO A 63 1.67 -16.14 -12.16
C PRO A 63 0.53 -16.33 -11.15
N GLU A 64 0.45 -15.46 -10.14
CA GLU A 64 -0.61 -15.48 -9.11
C GLU A 64 -1.86 -14.69 -9.53
N ASN A 65 -1.85 -14.07 -10.72
CA ASN A 65 -3.05 -13.43 -11.29
C ASN A 65 -3.98 -14.47 -11.94
N TYR A 66 -4.28 -15.56 -11.22
CA TYR A 66 -5.24 -16.56 -11.68
C TYR A 66 -6.64 -15.94 -11.75
N ASP A 67 -7.41 -16.25 -12.80
CA ASP A 67 -8.74 -15.69 -13.04
C ASP A 67 -8.81 -14.15 -12.91
N ASP A 68 -7.74 -13.46 -13.35
CA ASP A 68 -7.58 -12.01 -13.29
C ASP A 68 -7.66 -11.39 -11.88
N TYR A 69 -7.47 -12.19 -10.82
CA TYR A 69 -7.66 -11.78 -9.41
C TYR A 69 -7.03 -10.43 -9.04
N HIS A 70 -5.73 -10.23 -9.28
CA HIS A 70 -5.05 -8.98 -8.94
C HIS A 70 -5.52 -7.82 -9.82
N THR A 71 -5.69 -8.07 -11.12
CA THR A 71 -6.11 -7.04 -12.08
C THR A 71 -7.55 -6.57 -11.84
N GLU A 72 -8.47 -7.48 -11.52
CA GLU A 72 -9.86 -7.14 -11.16
C GLU A 72 -9.91 -6.37 -9.84
N ASN A 73 -9.13 -6.77 -8.83
CA ASN A 73 -9.04 -6.03 -7.57
C ASN A 73 -8.53 -4.59 -7.80
N ILE A 74 -7.48 -4.42 -8.60
CA ILE A 74 -6.95 -3.08 -8.94
C ILE A 74 -7.99 -2.25 -9.70
N LYS A 75 -8.74 -2.84 -10.65
CA LYS A 75 -9.83 -2.13 -11.34
C LYS A 75 -10.88 -1.64 -10.36
N GLN A 76 -11.36 -2.52 -9.47
CA GLN A 76 -12.36 -2.17 -8.46
C GLN A 76 -11.87 -1.04 -7.54
N MET A 77 -10.60 -1.06 -7.14
CA MET A 77 -9.99 0.03 -6.37
C MET A 77 -9.96 1.35 -7.15
N VAL A 78 -9.59 1.33 -8.43
CA VAL A 78 -9.56 2.52 -9.29
C VAL A 78 -10.96 3.11 -9.46
N ASP A 79 -11.95 2.25 -9.71
CA ASP A 79 -13.33 2.67 -9.89
C ASP A 79 -13.88 3.27 -8.60
N TYR A 80 -13.65 2.61 -7.46
CA TYR A 80 -14.03 3.13 -6.15
C TYR A 80 -13.43 4.51 -5.84
N ILE A 81 -12.15 4.72 -6.15
CA ILE A 81 -11.51 6.03 -5.99
C ILE A 81 -12.17 7.08 -6.90
N LYS A 82 -12.44 6.74 -8.16
CA LYS A 82 -13.07 7.65 -9.13
C LYS A 82 -14.49 8.04 -8.74
N GLU A 83 -15.20 7.17 -8.04
CA GLU A 83 -16.52 7.43 -7.45
C GLU A 83 -16.47 8.29 -6.18
N GLY A 84 -15.27 8.70 -5.73
CA GLY A 84 -15.06 9.53 -4.55
C GLY A 84 -14.77 8.74 -3.27
N GLY A 85 -14.56 7.43 -3.39
CA GLY A 85 -14.11 6.57 -2.31
C GLY A 85 -12.67 6.85 -1.87
N SER A 86 -12.34 6.48 -0.64
CA SER A 86 -10.98 6.58 -0.09
C SER A 86 -10.52 5.21 0.37
N LEU A 87 -9.36 4.79 -0.13
CA LEU A 87 -8.73 3.54 0.31
C LEU A 87 -8.01 3.76 1.65
N PRO A 88 -7.82 2.71 2.46
CA PRO A 88 -7.00 2.79 3.65
C PRO A 88 -5.56 3.25 3.34
N PRO A 89 -4.87 3.93 4.28
CA PRO A 89 -3.46 4.29 4.15
C PRO A 89 -2.57 3.06 3.96
N MET A 90 -1.52 3.19 3.14
CA MET A 90 -0.53 2.12 2.97
C MET A 90 0.41 2.06 4.18
N ILE A 91 1.06 0.93 4.40
CA ILE A 91 1.93 0.73 5.57
C ILE A 91 3.36 0.53 5.07
N VAL A 92 4.28 1.39 5.52
CA VAL A 92 5.66 1.41 5.04
C VAL A 92 6.65 1.45 6.20
N ASN A 93 7.81 0.84 5.98
CA ASN A 93 8.94 0.94 6.88
C ASN A 93 9.59 2.34 6.82
N LYS A 94 10.67 2.52 7.60
CA LYS A 94 11.41 3.80 7.70
C LYS A 94 11.94 4.31 6.36
N ASP A 95 12.28 3.38 5.47
CA ASP A 95 12.86 3.59 4.14
C ASP A 95 11.81 3.56 3.01
N LEU A 96 10.52 3.65 3.36
CA LEU A 96 9.37 3.63 2.45
C LEU A 96 9.11 2.28 1.76
N GLY A 97 9.78 1.20 2.14
CA GLY A 97 9.44 -0.15 1.70
C GLY A 97 8.08 -0.58 2.22
N LEU A 98 7.21 -1.06 1.34
CA LEU A 98 5.84 -1.47 1.69
C LEU A 98 5.87 -2.74 2.54
N TYR A 99 5.20 -2.65 3.68
CA TYR A 99 4.69 -3.81 4.40
C TYR A 99 3.35 -4.27 3.84
N ASP A 100 2.50 -3.31 3.43
CA ASP A 100 1.16 -3.56 2.91
C ASP A 100 0.67 -2.41 2.03
N GLY A 101 -0.10 -2.73 0.99
CA GLY A 101 -0.71 -1.76 0.08
C GLY A 101 -0.22 -1.78 -1.36
N GLN A 102 0.40 -2.86 -1.83
CA GLN A 102 0.95 -2.93 -3.19
C GLN A 102 -0.12 -2.75 -4.28
N HIS A 103 -1.29 -3.41 -4.19
CA HIS A 103 -2.41 -3.20 -5.13
C HIS A 103 -2.94 -1.76 -5.09
N ARG A 104 -2.99 -1.15 -3.89
CA ARG A 104 -3.40 0.25 -3.71
C ARG A 104 -2.42 1.20 -4.39
N LEU A 105 -1.12 0.96 -4.24
CA LEU A 105 -0.10 1.75 -4.94
C LEU A 105 -0.24 1.64 -6.46
N THR A 106 -0.51 0.44 -6.99
CA THR A 106 -0.81 0.25 -8.41
C THR A 106 -2.06 1.04 -8.80
N ALA A 107 -3.16 0.96 -8.04
CA ALA A 107 -4.39 1.71 -8.32
C ALA A 107 -4.14 3.23 -8.33
N PHE A 108 -3.43 3.78 -7.33
CA PHE A 108 -3.05 5.19 -7.30
C PHE A 108 -2.16 5.58 -8.47
N SER A 109 -1.29 4.71 -8.97
CA SER A 109 -0.44 4.98 -10.14
C SER A 109 -1.25 5.18 -11.43
N LEU A 110 -2.44 4.58 -11.53
CA LEU A 110 -3.32 4.67 -12.68
C LEU A 110 -4.20 5.94 -12.69
N ILE A 111 -4.14 6.76 -11.62
CA ILE A 111 -4.94 7.99 -11.47
C ILE A 111 -3.97 9.19 -11.38
N PRO A 112 -3.64 9.85 -12.50
CA PRO A 112 -2.62 10.91 -12.56
C PRO A 112 -2.90 12.11 -11.65
N GLU A 113 -4.16 12.37 -11.32
CA GLU A 113 -4.64 13.48 -10.51
C GLU A 113 -4.21 13.33 -9.04
N ILE A 114 -4.07 12.11 -8.56
CA ILE A 114 -3.59 11.83 -7.20
C ILE A 114 -2.08 12.05 -7.18
N LYS A 115 -1.62 13.05 -6.42
CA LYS A 115 -0.19 13.34 -6.25
C LYS A 115 0.35 12.84 -4.92
N GLU A 116 -0.46 12.93 -3.89
CA GLU A 116 -0.12 12.53 -2.54
C GLU A 116 -1.05 11.43 -2.03
N VAL A 117 -0.50 10.57 -1.19
CA VAL A 117 -1.18 9.43 -0.58
C VAL A 117 -0.87 9.40 0.91
N GLU A 118 -1.82 8.91 1.69
CA GLU A 118 -1.62 8.68 3.12
C GLU A 118 -0.91 7.35 3.36
N VAL A 119 0.09 7.40 4.24
CA VAL A 119 0.84 6.22 4.67
C VAL A 119 1.04 6.23 6.18
N TYR A 120 0.97 5.06 6.79
CA TYR A 120 1.57 4.80 8.09
C TYR A 120 3.06 4.55 7.87
N LYS A 121 3.88 5.55 8.18
CA LYS A 121 5.33 5.45 8.08
C LYS A 121 5.94 5.09 9.42
N GLU A 122 6.74 4.04 9.43
CA GLU A 122 7.47 3.60 10.62
C GLU A 122 8.50 4.65 11.08
N ILE A 123 8.66 4.81 12.40
CA ILE A 123 9.60 5.74 13.05
C ILE A 123 10.74 5.04 13.78
#